data_AF-A0AAU1V4R6-F1
#
_entry.id   AF-A0AAU1V4R6-F1
#
_cell.length_a   1.000
_cell.length_b   1.000
_cell.length_c   1.000
_cell.angle_alpha   90.00
_cell.angle_beta   90.00
_cell.angle_gamma   90.00
#
_symmetry.space_group_name_H-M   'P 1'
#
loop_
_entity.id
_entity.type
_entity.pdbx_description
1 polymer ?
#
loop_
_entity_poly.entity_id
_entity_poly.type
_entity_poly.pdbx_seq_one_letter_code
_entity_poly.pdbx_strand_id
1 'polypeptide(L)'
;MKELALALVAAVFGLVGTVVGARAAKKGALISAQVTLQQVRDQADVDQAHWLRQQRLQAYESYLAAWDECLRIVNSVGLPGDSESSRLNPLKEAADRMTERARRIDILGPAEVARAAEELADSMRRDVDIATKLLKLTEEYIPTNGRITTDTAPAMTAAREALDEVARQAQDITAEANGSTGVPQGAAAFFASIDRAQELANAAISRAYEDTDGFSEFLDQATAIVDELKHNQDARERTRERFTTAARQTLASATPPAP
;
A
#
# COMPACT_ATOMS: atom_id res chain seq x y z
N MET A 1 44.06 64.03 68.32
CA MET A 1 45.09 63.51 67.39
C MET A 1 45.02 61.99 67.11
N LYS A 2 44.36 61.16 67.94
CA LYS A 2 44.25 59.70 67.68
C LYS A 2 43.19 59.29 66.64
N GLU A 3 42.24 60.16 66.31
CA GLU A 3 41.17 59.86 65.34
C GLU A 3 41.53 60.17 63.87
N LEU A 4 42.48 61.09 63.63
CA LEU A 4 42.98 61.39 62.28
C LEU A 4 43.90 60.29 61.73
N ALA A 5 44.52 59.48 62.59
CA ALA A 5 45.38 58.38 62.17
C ALA A 5 44.59 57.13 61.72
N LEU A 6 43.39 56.89 62.28
CA LEU A 6 42.55 55.75 61.88
C LEU A 6 41.87 55.99 60.51
N ALA A 7 41.46 57.22 60.21
CA ALA A 7 40.84 57.57 58.94
C ALA A 7 41.81 57.49 57.75
N LEU A 8 43.09 57.82 57.96
CA LEU A 8 44.12 57.76 56.91
C LEU A 8 44.52 56.30 56.57
N VAL A 9 44.54 55.40 57.56
CA VAL A 9 44.84 53.98 57.34
C VAL A 9 43.67 53.29 56.62
N ALA A 10 42.42 53.62 56.94
CA ALA A 10 41.25 53.11 56.21
C ALA A 10 41.19 53.59 54.74
N ALA A 11 41.60 54.82 54.46
CA ALA A 11 41.63 55.38 53.10
C ALA A 11 42.75 54.77 52.22
N VAL A 12 43.89 54.38 52.81
CA VAL A 12 45.01 53.76 52.08
C VAL A 12 44.76 52.27 51.80
N PHE A 13 44.09 51.55 52.71
CA PHE A 13 43.64 50.17 52.42
C PHE A 13 42.48 50.12 51.40
N GLY A 14 41.68 51.18 51.28
CA GLY A 14 40.63 51.30 50.26
C GLY A 14 41.15 51.55 48.83
N LEU A 15 42.36 52.10 48.66
CA LEU A 15 42.92 52.47 47.35
C LEU A 15 43.92 51.44 46.77
N VAL A 16 44.42 50.50 47.57
CA VAL A 16 45.24 49.38 47.07
C VAL A 16 44.37 48.22 46.52
N GLY A 17 43.11 48.11 46.97
CA GLY A 17 42.14 47.13 46.44
C GLY A 17 41.63 47.45 45.02
N THR A 18 41.66 48.70 44.58
CA THR A 18 41.07 49.12 43.29
C THR A 18 41.97 48.86 42.08
N VAL A 19 43.30 48.89 42.24
CA VAL A 19 44.25 48.68 41.12
C VAL A 19 44.50 47.19 40.83
N VAL A 20 44.45 46.33 41.85
CA VAL A 20 44.48 44.86 41.66
C VAL A 20 43.13 44.35 41.13
N GLY A 21 42.02 44.94 41.59
CA GLY A 21 40.67 44.65 41.09
C GLY A 21 40.48 44.98 39.61
N ALA A 22 41.04 46.08 39.10
CA ALA A 22 40.87 46.48 37.70
C ALA A 22 41.55 45.54 36.68
N ARG A 23 42.73 44.98 37.00
CA ARG A 23 43.39 43.99 36.13
C ARG A 23 42.76 42.60 36.22
N ALA A 24 42.27 42.20 37.39
CA ALA A 24 41.49 40.98 37.57
C ALA A 24 40.13 41.07 36.84
N ALA A 25 39.46 42.22 36.89
CA ALA A 25 38.21 42.47 36.18
C ALA A 25 38.37 42.43 34.65
N LYS A 26 39.50 42.92 34.10
CA LYS A 26 39.78 42.85 32.66
C LYS A 26 40.03 41.42 32.17
N LYS A 27 40.71 40.59 32.96
CA LYS A 27 40.86 39.14 32.67
C LYS A 27 39.55 38.38 32.86
N GLY A 28 38.79 38.69 33.90
CA GLY A 28 37.47 38.11 34.16
C GLY A 28 36.45 38.42 33.05
N ALA A 29 36.47 39.64 32.50
CA ALA A 29 35.61 40.04 31.39
C ALA A 29 35.91 39.29 30.09
N LEU A 30 37.19 39.02 29.78
CA LEU A 30 37.59 38.25 28.60
C LEU A 30 37.21 36.78 28.73
N ILE A 31 37.43 36.18 29.91
CA ILE A 31 37.04 34.79 30.18
C ILE A 31 35.51 34.66 30.16
N SER A 32 34.79 35.60 30.79
CA SER A 32 33.33 35.64 30.77
C SER A 32 32.77 35.76 29.35
N ALA A 33 33.32 36.65 28.53
CA ALA A 33 32.92 36.79 27.13
C ALA A 33 33.16 35.50 26.30
N GLN A 34 34.29 34.82 26.51
CA GLN A 34 34.57 33.54 25.85
C GLN A 34 33.61 32.44 26.30
N VAL A 35 33.32 32.34 27.59
CA VAL A 35 32.36 31.37 28.14
C VAL A 35 30.94 31.65 27.61
N THR A 36 30.51 32.91 27.54
CA THR A 36 29.20 33.26 26.96
C THR A 36 29.13 32.91 25.47
N LEU A 37 30.20 33.17 24.69
CA LEU A 37 30.23 32.79 23.28
C LEU A 37 30.18 31.26 23.10
N GLN A 38 30.88 30.52 23.94
CA GLN A 38 30.82 29.05 23.95
C GLN A 38 29.40 28.58 24.28
N GLN A 39 28.80 29.13 25.34
CA GLN A 39 27.44 28.79 25.77
C GLN A 39 26.39 29.09 24.71
N VAL A 40 26.49 30.21 23.99
CA VAL A 40 25.56 30.54 22.90
C VAL A 40 25.71 29.57 21.72
N ARG A 41 26.93 29.13 21.41
CA ARG A 41 27.17 28.12 20.37
C ARG A 41 26.61 26.76 20.78
N ASP A 42 26.91 26.32 22.00
CA ASP A 42 26.40 25.06 22.54
C ASP A 42 24.86 25.06 22.59
N GLN A 43 24.24 26.19 22.97
CA GLN A 43 22.79 26.36 22.94
C GLN A 43 22.24 26.33 21.51
N ALA A 44 22.89 27.01 20.55
CA ALA A 44 22.47 27.02 19.17
C ALA A 44 22.53 25.62 18.54
N ASP A 45 23.57 24.85 18.85
CA ASP A 45 23.73 23.47 18.38
C ASP A 45 22.62 22.55 18.96
N VAL A 46 22.31 22.71 20.25
CA VAL A 46 21.21 21.99 20.91
C VAL A 46 19.85 22.36 20.30
N ASP A 47 19.58 23.66 20.11
CA ASP A 47 18.32 24.14 19.51
C ASP A 47 18.18 23.67 18.06
N GLN A 48 19.25 23.70 17.28
CA GLN A 48 19.27 23.19 15.90
C GLN A 48 19.01 21.67 15.88
N ALA A 49 19.61 20.91 16.79
CA ALA A 49 19.38 19.47 16.89
C ALA A 49 17.92 19.15 17.26
N HIS A 50 17.34 19.90 18.20
CA HIS A 50 15.93 19.77 18.57
C HIS A 50 15.01 20.13 17.40
N TRP A 51 15.28 21.22 16.69
CA TRP A 51 14.51 21.63 15.52
C TRP A 51 14.56 20.56 14.41
N LEU A 52 15.74 20.04 14.09
CA LEU A 52 15.90 19.01 13.08
C LEU A 52 15.20 17.71 13.46
N ARG A 53 15.29 17.30 14.74
CA ARG A 53 14.56 16.14 15.26
C ARG A 53 13.05 16.30 15.09
N GLN A 54 12.51 17.48 15.40
CA GLN A 54 11.09 17.76 15.23
C GLN A 54 10.66 17.71 13.76
N GLN A 55 11.47 18.29 12.85
CA GLN A 55 11.20 18.23 11.41
C GLN A 55 11.21 16.80 10.87
N ARG A 56 12.15 15.97 11.33
CA ARG A 56 12.21 14.54 10.98
C ARG A 56 10.99 13.78 11.48
N LEU A 57 10.59 13.98 12.73
CA LEU A 57 9.41 13.34 13.30
C LEU A 57 8.16 13.66 12.47
N GLN A 58 7.94 14.94 12.18
CA GLN A 58 6.81 15.39 11.34
C GLN A 58 6.85 14.80 9.92
N ALA A 59 8.05 14.71 9.32
CA ALA A 59 8.21 14.07 8.01
C ALA A 59 7.84 12.58 8.05
N TYR A 60 8.31 11.84 9.07
CA TYR A 60 8.01 10.42 9.24
C TYR A 60 6.53 10.15 9.52
N GLU A 61 5.91 10.94 10.40
CA GLU A 61 4.47 10.85 10.70
C GLU A 61 3.62 11.11 9.46
N SER A 62 3.93 12.20 8.73
CA SER A 62 3.20 12.53 7.50
C SER A 62 3.38 11.44 6.44
N TYR A 63 4.56 10.84 6.31
CA TYR A 63 4.80 9.73 5.39
C TYR A 63 3.97 8.49 5.75
N LEU A 64 3.95 8.10 7.04
CA LEU A 64 3.12 6.99 7.52
C LEU A 64 1.62 7.26 7.32
N ALA A 65 1.16 8.49 7.51
CA ALA A 65 -0.23 8.85 7.22
C ALA A 65 -0.58 8.69 5.73
N ALA A 66 0.35 9.01 4.81
CA ALA A 66 0.16 8.78 3.37
C ALA A 66 0.10 7.28 3.03
N TRP A 67 0.92 6.47 3.70
CA TRP A 67 0.86 5.01 3.58
C TRP A 67 -0.48 4.45 4.06
N ASP A 68 -0.94 4.86 5.24
CA ASP A 68 -2.21 4.41 5.81
C ASP A 68 -3.39 4.83 4.92
N GLU A 69 -3.31 6.02 4.29
CA GLU A 69 -4.27 6.47 3.29
C GLU A 69 -4.32 5.53 2.09
N CYS A 70 -3.16 5.11 1.55
CA CYS A 70 -3.10 4.14 0.46
C CYS A 70 -3.77 2.81 0.86
N LEU A 71 -3.42 2.26 2.03
CA LEU A 71 -4.00 1.00 2.51
C LEU A 71 -5.52 1.10 2.72
N ARG A 72 -6.00 2.23 3.25
CA ARG A 72 -7.43 2.48 3.42
C ARG A 72 -8.14 2.48 2.07
N ILE A 73 -7.56 3.10 1.04
CA ILE A 73 -8.13 3.11 -0.31
C ILE A 73 -8.16 1.70 -0.87
N VAL A 74 -7.05 0.95 -0.82
CA VAL A 74 -6.99 -0.46 -1.28
C VAL A 74 -8.09 -1.30 -0.63
N ASN A 75 -8.26 -1.21 0.69
CA ASN A 75 -9.28 -1.95 1.42
C ASN A 75 -10.72 -1.52 1.10
N SER A 76 -10.92 -0.30 0.58
CA SER A 76 -12.25 0.23 0.21
C SER A 76 -12.71 -0.17 -1.19
N VAL A 77 -11.81 -0.66 -2.06
CA VAL A 77 -12.16 -1.06 -3.44
C VAL A 77 -13.07 -2.31 -3.51
N GLY A 78 -13.30 -3.00 -2.39
CA GLY A 78 -14.02 -4.28 -2.30
C GLY A 78 -15.55 -4.29 -2.44
N LEU A 79 -16.21 -3.27 -2.99
CA LEU A 79 -17.68 -3.28 -3.19
C LEU A 79 -18.07 -3.06 -4.65
N PRO A 80 -18.74 -4.01 -5.33
CA PRO A 80 -19.19 -3.84 -6.72
C PRO A 80 -20.28 -2.76 -6.80
N GLY A 81 -20.15 -1.79 -7.72
CA GLY A 81 -21.22 -0.79 -7.94
C GLY A 81 -20.89 0.49 -8.71
N ASP A 82 -19.62 0.90 -8.83
CA ASP A 82 -19.20 2.12 -9.55
C ASP A 82 -18.15 1.80 -10.60
N SER A 83 -18.08 2.61 -11.68
CA SER A 83 -17.14 2.42 -12.79
C SER A 83 -15.71 2.21 -12.29
N GLU A 84 -15.19 1.03 -12.55
CA GLU A 84 -14.02 0.42 -11.91
C GLU A 84 -12.72 1.21 -12.18
N SER A 85 -12.60 1.84 -13.36
CA SER A 85 -11.46 2.68 -13.77
C SER A 85 -11.34 4.00 -13.01
N SER A 86 -12.44 4.57 -12.51
CA SER A 86 -12.36 5.78 -11.67
C SER A 86 -11.85 5.48 -10.25
N ARG A 87 -11.89 4.21 -9.83
CA ARG A 87 -11.55 3.79 -8.45
C ARG A 87 -10.05 3.73 -8.18
N LEU A 88 -9.22 3.56 -9.21
CA LEU A 88 -7.77 3.52 -9.05
C LEU A 88 -7.13 4.93 -9.01
N ASN A 89 -7.82 5.96 -9.52
CA ASN A 89 -7.30 7.33 -9.50
C ASN A 89 -6.99 7.83 -8.08
N PRO A 90 -7.88 7.68 -7.07
CA PRO A 90 -7.56 8.02 -5.68
C PRO A 90 -6.33 7.31 -5.15
N LEU A 91 -6.14 6.02 -5.48
CA LEU A 91 -4.99 5.24 -5.02
C LEU A 91 -3.69 5.74 -5.66
N LYS A 92 -3.72 6.02 -6.96
CA LYS A 92 -2.60 6.59 -7.69
C LYS A 92 -2.17 7.94 -7.10
N GLU A 93 -3.13 8.83 -6.87
CA GLU A 93 -2.86 10.12 -6.25
C GLU A 93 -2.29 9.98 -4.83
N ALA A 94 -2.78 9.03 -4.03
CA ALA A 94 -2.25 8.75 -2.71
C ALA A 94 -0.81 8.21 -2.77
N ALA A 95 -0.50 7.31 -3.71
CA ALA A 95 0.85 6.80 -3.94
C ALA A 95 1.83 7.90 -4.41
N ASP A 96 1.35 8.85 -5.22
CA ASP A 96 2.13 10.03 -5.63
C ASP A 96 2.42 10.96 -4.44
N ARG A 97 1.42 11.23 -3.58
CA ARG A 97 1.63 11.97 -2.32
C ARG A 97 2.64 11.28 -1.40
N MET A 98 2.60 9.95 -1.34
CA MET A 98 3.55 9.17 -0.56
C MET A 98 4.98 9.31 -1.10
N THR A 99 5.16 9.29 -2.42
CA THR A 99 6.45 9.56 -3.08
C THR A 99 6.97 10.96 -2.77
N GLU A 100 6.11 11.97 -2.81
CA GLU A 100 6.49 13.34 -2.45
C GLU A 100 7.01 13.42 -1.01
N ARG A 101 6.35 12.73 -0.07
CA ARG A 101 6.81 12.68 1.32
C ARG A 101 8.09 11.88 1.52
N ALA A 102 8.33 10.83 0.72
CA ALA A 102 9.62 10.15 0.69
C ALA A 102 10.76 11.10 0.32
N ARG A 103 10.57 11.96 -0.68
CA ARG A 103 11.56 12.99 -1.07
C ARG A 103 11.83 14.00 0.04
N ARG A 104 10.82 14.36 0.82
CA ARG A 104 11.02 15.23 2.00
C ARG A 104 11.88 14.53 3.07
N ILE A 105 11.71 13.23 3.24
CA ILE A 105 12.56 12.43 4.13
C ILE A 105 13.99 12.36 3.59
N ASP A 106 14.20 12.27 2.28
CA ASP A 106 15.54 12.31 1.68
C ASP A 106 16.30 13.60 2.01
N ILE A 107 15.61 14.73 2.05
CA ILE A 107 16.22 16.03 2.40
C ILE A 107 16.58 16.12 3.90
N LEU A 108 15.73 15.59 4.77
CA LEU A 108 15.82 15.84 6.22
C LEU A 108 16.43 14.68 7.01
N GLY A 109 16.26 13.46 6.52
CA GLY A 109 16.58 12.21 7.20
C GLY A 109 17.96 11.67 6.85
N PRO A 110 18.43 10.66 7.60
CA PRO A 110 19.60 9.89 7.21
C PRO A 110 19.29 9.00 5.99
N ALA A 111 20.34 8.68 5.23
CA ALA A 111 20.24 7.95 3.96
C ALA A 111 19.52 6.60 4.08
N GLU A 112 19.66 5.91 5.22
CA GLU A 112 18.99 4.64 5.48
C GLU A 112 17.47 4.79 5.54
N VAL A 113 16.97 5.84 6.19
CA VAL A 113 15.53 6.10 6.32
C VAL A 113 14.95 6.59 5.00
N ALA A 114 15.70 7.45 4.29
CA ALA A 114 15.34 7.95 2.97
C ALA A 114 15.16 6.82 1.95
N ARG A 115 16.16 5.95 1.83
CA ARG A 115 16.12 4.78 0.95
C ARG A 115 14.96 3.83 1.30
N ALA A 116 14.73 3.55 2.58
CA ALA A 116 13.62 2.69 2.99
C ALA A 116 12.25 3.33 2.67
N ALA A 117 12.12 4.65 2.79
CA ALA A 117 10.90 5.38 2.43
C ALA A 117 10.68 5.40 0.90
N GLU A 118 11.74 5.56 0.12
CA GLU A 118 11.67 5.50 -1.34
C GLU A 118 11.29 4.10 -1.83
N GLU A 119 11.99 3.06 -1.35
CA GLU A 119 11.69 1.66 -1.68
C GLU A 119 10.22 1.30 -1.39
N LEU A 120 9.67 1.78 -0.27
CA LEU A 120 8.28 1.51 0.10
C LEU A 120 7.27 2.31 -0.75
N ALA A 121 7.59 3.56 -1.11
CA ALA A 121 6.76 4.36 -2.01
C ALA A 121 6.73 3.77 -3.44
N ASP A 122 7.88 3.33 -3.94
CA ASP A 122 7.99 2.64 -5.22
C ASP A 122 7.21 1.32 -5.22
N SER A 123 7.24 0.59 -4.10
CA SER A 123 6.44 -0.63 -3.95
C SER A 123 4.94 -0.35 -4.05
N MET A 124 4.46 0.73 -3.44
CA MET A 124 3.04 1.14 -3.53
C MET A 124 2.67 1.56 -4.96
N ARG A 125 3.54 2.29 -5.66
CA ARG A 125 3.33 2.60 -7.09
C ARG A 125 3.26 1.35 -7.95
N ARG A 126 4.13 0.36 -7.70
CA ARG A 126 4.06 -0.95 -8.37
C ARG A 126 2.71 -1.63 -8.12
N ASP A 127 2.17 -1.60 -6.90
CA ASP A 127 0.83 -2.14 -6.64
C ASP A 127 -0.26 -1.44 -7.47
N VAL A 128 -0.17 -0.11 -7.62
CA VAL A 128 -1.10 0.65 -8.48
C VAL A 128 -0.99 0.21 -9.93
N ASP A 129 0.23 0.05 -10.44
CA ASP A 129 0.45 -0.39 -11.82
C ASP A 129 -0.06 -1.81 -12.04
N ILE A 130 0.17 -2.73 -11.10
CA ILE A 130 -0.31 -4.11 -11.15
C ILE A 130 -1.84 -4.15 -11.07
N ALA A 131 -2.45 -3.41 -10.15
CA ALA A 131 -3.91 -3.30 -10.06
C ALA A 131 -4.52 -2.69 -11.33
N THR A 132 -3.84 -1.72 -11.94
CA THR A 132 -4.26 -1.14 -13.23
C THR A 132 -4.16 -2.16 -14.36
N LYS A 133 -3.13 -3.02 -14.38
CA LYS A 133 -3.04 -4.12 -15.35
C LYS A 133 -4.17 -5.12 -15.15
N LEU A 134 -4.46 -5.52 -13.91
CA LEU A 134 -5.58 -6.42 -13.61
C LEU A 134 -6.90 -5.83 -14.06
N LEU A 135 -7.11 -4.53 -13.81
CA LEU A 135 -8.32 -3.85 -14.23
C LEU A 135 -8.43 -3.81 -15.75
N LYS A 136 -7.36 -3.46 -16.47
CA LYS A 136 -7.36 -3.49 -17.94
C LYS A 136 -7.62 -4.88 -18.48
N LEU A 137 -6.97 -5.90 -17.92
CA LEU A 137 -7.23 -7.29 -18.27
C LEU A 137 -8.70 -7.65 -18.05
N THR A 138 -9.28 -7.18 -16.94
CA THR A 138 -10.70 -7.37 -16.63
C THR A 138 -11.61 -6.58 -17.57
N GLU A 139 -11.27 -5.35 -17.97
CA GLU A 139 -12.03 -4.54 -18.93
C GLU A 139 -11.94 -5.10 -20.37
N GLU A 140 -10.78 -5.65 -20.75
CA GLU A 140 -10.55 -6.32 -22.03
C GLU A 140 -11.31 -7.66 -22.09
N TYR A 141 -11.41 -8.37 -20.96
CA TYR A 141 -12.01 -9.69 -20.89
C TYR A 141 -13.49 -9.70 -20.50
N ILE A 142 -13.97 -8.76 -19.67
CA ILE A 142 -15.40 -8.52 -19.46
C ILE A 142 -15.94 -8.07 -20.81
N PRO A 143 -16.68 -8.92 -21.52
CA PRO A 143 -17.12 -8.58 -22.86
C PRO A 143 -18.06 -7.40 -22.71
N THR A 144 -17.69 -6.27 -23.29
CA THR A 144 -18.48 -5.04 -23.25
C THR A 144 -19.90 -5.26 -23.80
N ASN A 145 -20.18 -6.40 -24.46
CA ASN A 145 -21.50 -6.84 -24.92
C ASN A 145 -21.61 -8.38 -25.03
N GLY A 146 -21.87 -9.12 -23.95
CA GLY A 146 -22.57 -10.43 -24.02
C GLY A 146 -21.83 -11.62 -24.65
N ARG A 147 -20.50 -11.72 -24.52
CA ARG A 147 -19.69 -12.79 -25.11
C ARG A 147 -19.29 -13.94 -24.18
N ILE A 148 -19.72 -13.93 -22.91
CA ILE A 148 -20.05 -15.22 -22.25
C ILE A 148 -21.47 -15.48 -22.74
N THR A 149 -21.54 -16.28 -23.81
CA THR A 149 -22.12 -15.82 -25.08
C THR A 149 -23.64 -15.79 -25.15
N THR A 150 -24.16 -14.86 -25.97
CA THR A 150 -25.49 -14.91 -26.58
C THR A 150 -25.82 -16.26 -27.23
N ASP A 151 -24.85 -17.16 -27.44
CA ASP A 151 -24.98 -18.44 -28.17
C ASP A 151 -24.72 -19.70 -27.33
N THR A 152 -23.87 -19.66 -26.30
CA THR A 152 -23.51 -20.76 -25.37
C THR A 152 -24.60 -20.89 -24.32
N ALA A 153 -25.16 -19.78 -23.82
CA ALA A 153 -26.32 -19.85 -22.93
C ALA A 153 -27.55 -20.47 -23.63
N PRO A 154 -27.92 -20.07 -24.88
CA PRO A 154 -28.94 -20.78 -25.64
C PRO A 154 -28.56 -22.20 -26.05
N ALA A 155 -27.29 -22.51 -26.38
CA ALA A 155 -26.87 -23.87 -26.72
C ALA A 155 -26.98 -24.82 -25.52
N MET A 156 -26.58 -24.38 -24.33
CA MET A 156 -26.74 -25.12 -23.08
C MET A 156 -28.21 -25.29 -22.70
N THR A 157 -29.03 -24.27 -22.96
CA THR A 157 -30.49 -24.33 -22.76
C THR A 157 -31.13 -25.34 -23.72
N ALA A 158 -30.77 -25.31 -25.00
CA ALA A 158 -31.28 -26.24 -26.02
C ALA A 158 -30.83 -27.69 -25.76
N ALA A 159 -29.58 -27.90 -25.32
CA ALA A 159 -29.09 -29.21 -24.92
C ALA A 159 -29.87 -29.77 -23.71
N ARG A 160 -30.16 -28.91 -22.73
CA ARG A 160 -30.98 -29.28 -21.56
C ARG A 160 -32.41 -29.63 -21.94
N GLU A 161 -33.06 -28.82 -22.77
CA GLU A 161 -34.42 -29.08 -23.26
C GLU A 161 -34.51 -30.42 -24.03
N ALA A 162 -33.50 -30.74 -24.83
CA ALA A 162 -33.43 -32.01 -25.56
C ALA A 162 -33.26 -33.22 -24.62
N LEU A 163 -32.47 -33.09 -23.54
CA LEU A 163 -32.34 -34.15 -22.53
C LEU A 163 -33.63 -34.35 -21.73
N ASP A 164 -34.34 -33.27 -21.39
CA ASP A 164 -35.64 -33.34 -20.72
C ASP A 164 -36.71 -33.99 -21.62
N GLU A 165 -36.64 -33.80 -22.94
CA GLU A 165 -37.48 -34.48 -23.93
C GLU A 165 -37.20 -35.99 -23.98
N VAL A 166 -35.92 -36.39 -24.05
CA VAL A 166 -35.52 -37.81 -23.99
C VAL A 166 -36.02 -38.48 -22.71
N ALA A 167 -35.92 -37.79 -21.57
CA ALA A 167 -36.38 -38.30 -20.28
C ALA A 167 -37.91 -38.53 -20.26
N ARG A 168 -38.69 -37.64 -20.87
CA ARG A 168 -40.15 -37.80 -21.02
C ARG A 168 -40.50 -38.98 -21.94
N GLN A 169 -39.87 -39.06 -23.10
CA GLN A 169 -40.11 -40.17 -24.05
C GLN A 169 -39.69 -41.54 -23.48
N ALA A 170 -38.64 -41.60 -22.66
CA ALA A 170 -38.27 -42.82 -21.95
C ALA A 170 -39.35 -43.29 -20.97
N GLN A 171 -40.00 -42.36 -20.25
CA GLN A 171 -41.10 -42.66 -19.34
C GLN A 171 -42.32 -43.20 -20.09
N ASP A 172 -42.66 -42.58 -21.23
CA ASP A 172 -43.78 -43.01 -22.08
C ASP A 172 -43.55 -44.41 -22.66
N ILE A 173 -42.34 -44.69 -23.17
CA ILE A 173 -41.95 -46.02 -23.66
C ILE A 173 -42.00 -47.07 -22.54
N THR A 174 -41.55 -46.72 -21.33
CA THR A 174 -41.59 -47.63 -20.18
C THR A 174 -43.03 -47.93 -19.77
N ALA A 175 -43.94 -46.95 -19.85
CA ALA A 175 -45.36 -47.14 -19.60
C ALA A 175 -46.02 -48.02 -20.68
N GLU A 176 -45.69 -47.82 -21.96
CA GLU A 176 -46.20 -48.61 -23.08
C GLU A 176 -45.70 -50.06 -23.04
N ALA A 177 -44.43 -50.27 -22.72
CA ALA A 177 -43.81 -51.60 -22.60
C ALA A 177 -44.40 -52.44 -21.45
N ASN A 178 -44.87 -51.79 -20.38
CA ASN A 178 -45.57 -52.48 -19.30
C ASN A 178 -46.98 -52.97 -19.69
N GLY A 179 -47.55 -52.44 -20.78
CA GLY A 179 -48.89 -52.79 -21.27
C GLY A 179 -48.94 -53.68 -22.52
N SER A 180 -47.81 -53.93 -23.19
CA SER A 180 -47.76 -54.60 -24.49
C SER A 180 -46.52 -55.50 -24.64
N THR A 181 -46.68 -56.66 -25.27
CA THR A 181 -45.59 -57.63 -25.55
C THR A 181 -44.80 -57.32 -26.84
N GLY A 182 -45.12 -56.22 -27.53
CA GLY A 182 -44.50 -55.81 -28.78
C GLY A 182 -43.49 -54.67 -28.62
N VAL A 183 -42.69 -54.41 -29.66
CA VAL A 183 -41.81 -53.24 -29.73
C VAL A 183 -42.68 -51.97 -29.63
N PRO A 184 -42.41 -51.06 -28.67
CA PRO A 184 -43.16 -49.82 -28.51
C PRO A 184 -43.16 -49.03 -29.81
N GLN A 185 -44.32 -48.53 -30.24
CA GLN A 185 -44.42 -47.78 -31.51
C GLN A 185 -43.55 -46.50 -31.48
N GLY A 186 -43.25 -45.97 -30.29
CA GLY A 186 -42.39 -44.81 -30.08
C GLY A 186 -40.88 -45.06 -30.12
N ALA A 187 -40.41 -46.32 -30.22
CA ALA A 187 -38.98 -46.65 -30.05
C ALA A 187 -38.06 -45.93 -31.06
N ALA A 188 -38.48 -45.82 -32.33
CA ALA A 188 -37.68 -45.14 -33.36
C ALA A 188 -37.58 -43.62 -33.12
N ALA A 189 -38.65 -42.98 -32.63
CA ALA A 189 -38.66 -41.56 -32.30
C ALA A 189 -37.78 -41.25 -31.08
N PHE A 190 -37.75 -42.17 -30.11
CA PHE A 190 -36.89 -42.09 -28.93
C PHE A 190 -35.41 -42.19 -29.25
N PHE A 191 -34.99 -43.11 -30.13
CA PHE A 191 -33.59 -43.16 -30.54
C PHE A 191 -33.17 -41.90 -31.31
N ALA A 192 -34.05 -41.36 -32.18
CA ALA A 192 -33.79 -40.11 -32.87
C ALA A 192 -33.69 -38.89 -31.92
N SER A 193 -34.44 -38.88 -30.81
CA SER A 193 -34.34 -37.81 -29.80
C SER A 193 -33.05 -37.92 -28.97
N ILE A 194 -32.57 -39.14 -28.69
CA ILE A 194 -31.26 -39.37 -28.06
C ILE A 194 -30.14 -38.84 -28.96
N ASP A 195 -30.13 -39.20 -30.25
CA ASP A 195 -29.09 -38.75 -31.19
C ASP A 195 -29.04 -37.21 -31.29
N ARG A 196 -30.22 -36.58 -31.34
CA ARG A 196 -30.35 -35.12 -31.35
C ARG A 196 -29.89 -34.46 -30.05
N ALA A 197 -30.23 -35.04 -28.89
CA ALA A 197 -29.78 -34.54 -27.60
C ALA A 197 -28.26 -34.65 -27.46
N GLN A 198 -27.66 -35.73 -27.97
CA GLN A 198 -26.23 -35.93 -27.98
C GLN A 198 -25.50 -34.96 -28.91
N GLU A 199 -26.04 -34.68 -30.10
CA GLU A 199 -25.49 -33.68 -31.04
C GLU A 199 -25.53 -32.27 -30.43
N LEU A 200 -26.66 -31.87 -29.83
CA LEU A 200 -26.81 -30.57 -29.17
C LEU A 200 -25.90 -30.42 -27.95
N ALA A 201 -25.76 -31.48 -27.15
CA ALA A 201 -24.84 -31.50 -26.02
C ALA A 201 -23.38 -31.37 -26.47
N ASN A 202 -22.97 -32.11 -27.50
CA ASN A 202 -21.61 -32.01 -28.06
C ASN A 202 -21.33 -30.62 -28.65
N ALA A 203 -22.30 -30.01 -29.33
CA ALA A 203 -22.16 -28.65 -29.85
C ALA A 203 -22.06 -27.60 -28.72
N ALA A 204 -22.85 -27.75 -27.65
CA ALA A 204 -22.78 -26.88 -26.48
C ALA A 204 -21.44 -27.03 -25.74
N ILE A 205 -20.94 -28.27 -25.60
CA ILE A 205 -19.66 -28.58 -24.98
C ILE A 205 -18.50 -28.02 -25.83
N SER A 206 -18.52 -28.18 -27.15
CA SER A 206 -17.46 -27.67 -28.03
C SER A 206 -17.38 -26.15 -28.01
N ARG A 207 -18.53 -25.45 -27.99
CA ARG A 207 -18.57 -23.98 -27.83
C ARG A 207 -18.14 -23.53 -26.44
N ALA A 208 -18.55 -24.27 -25.40
CA ALA A 208 -18.05 -24.02 -24.06
C ALA A 208 -16.53 -24.18 -24.00
N TYR A 209 -15.94 -25.16 -24.68
CA TYR A 209 -14.48 -25.32 -24.76
C TYR A 209 -13.79 -24.19 -25.53
N GLU A 210 -14.35 -23.74 -26.66
CA GLU A 210 -13.82 -22.58 -27.41
C GLU A 210 -13.87 -21.29 -26.55
N ASP A 211 -14.92 -21.10 -25.75
CA ASP A 211 -14.99 -20.02 -24.75
C ASP A 211 -14.05 -20.26 -23.54
N THR A 212 -13.75 -21.53 -23.23
CA THR A 212 -12.90 -21.95 -22.09
C THR A 212 -11.42 -21.68 -22.36
N ASP A 213 -10.93 -21.79 -23.60
CA ASP A 213 -9.51 -21.52 -23.91
C ASP A 213 -9.14 -20.07 -23.62
N GLY A 214 -9.97 -19.12 -24.06
CA GLY A 214 -9.77 -17.69 -23.75
C GLY A 214 -9.96 -17.39 -22.26
N PHE A 215 -10.87 -18.10 -21.58
CA PHE A 215 -11.07 -17.95 -20.13
C PHE A 215 -9.91 -18.51 -19.33
N SER A 216 -9.33 -19.63 -19.76
CA SER A 216 -8.13 -20.21 -19.16
C SER A 216 -6.96 -19.24 -19.30
N GLU A 217 -6.75 -18.66 -20.48
CA GLU A 217 -5.70 -17.66 -20.68
C GLU A 217 -5.90 -16.43 -19.76
N PHE A 218 -7.13 -15.93 -19.65
CA PHE A 218 -7.45 -14.85 -18.71
C PHE A 218 -7.17 -15.26 -17.25
N LEU A 219 -7.60 -16.45 -16.82
CA LEU A 219 -7.37 -16.94 -15.47
C LEU A 219 -5.89 -17.13 -15.17
N ASP A 220 -5.10 -17.59 -16.13
CA ASP A 220 -3.65 -17.74 -15.99
C ASP A 220 -2.99 -16.37 -15.83
N GLN A 221 -3.37 -15.38 -16.66
CA GLN A 221 -2.85 -14.02 -16.55
C GLN A 221 -3.28 -13.33 -15.25
N ALA A 222 -4.55 -13.48 -14.84
CA ALA A 222 -5.06 -12.94 -13.59
C ALA A 222 -4.36 -13.59 -12.37
N THR A 223 -4.13 -14.90 -12.41
CA THR A 223 -3.39 -15.62 -11.36
C THR A 223 -1.96 -15.10 -11.24
N ALA A 224 -1.26 -14.94 -12.37
CA ALA A 224 0.09 -14.38 -12.39
C ALA A 224 0.14 -12.95 -11.79
N ILE A 225 -0.86 -12.12 -12.09
CA ILE A 225 -0.99 -10.77 -11.53
C ILE A 225 -1.25 -10.79 -10.01
N VAL A 226 -2.12 -11.69 -9.54
CA VAL A 226 -2.40 -11.86 -8.09
C VAL A 226 -1.16 -12.36 -7.35
N ASP A 227 -0.40 -13.27 -7.93
CA ASP A 227 0.86 -13.74 -7.37
C ASP A 227 1.90 -12.61 -7.29
N GLU A 228 1.97 -11.74 -8.31
CA GLU A 228 2.82 -10.54 -8.30
C GLU A 228 2.41 -9.58 -7.16
N LEU A 229 1.11 -9.32 -6.98
CA LEU A 229 0.59 -8.49 -5.87
C LEU A 229 0.96 -9.08 -4.51
N LYS A 230 0.80 -10.39 -4.33
CA LYS A 230 1.13 -11.07 -3.07
C LYS A 230 2.63 -10.98 -2.77
N HIS A 231 3.48 -11.21 -3.78
CA HIS A 231 4.91 -11.07 -3.64
C HIS A 231 5.31 -9.63 -3.26
N ASN A 232 4.68 -8.63 -3.88
CA ASN A 232 4.94 -7.22 -3.59
C ASN A 232 4.41 -6.83 -2.20
N GLN A 233 3.31 -7.40 -1.72
CA GLN A 233 2.82 -7.22 -0.35
C GLN A 233 3.84 -7.72 0.69
N ASP A 234 4.40 -8.92 0.51
CA ASP A 234 5.42 -9.46 1.42
C ASP A 234 6.70 -8.59 1.43
N ALA A 235 7.06 -8.03 0.28
CA ALA A 235 8.19 -7.10 0.15
C ALA A 235 7.92 -5.75 0.83
N ARG A 236 6.67 -5.26 0.73
CA ARG A 236 6.19 -4.05 1.39
C ARG A 236 6.26 -4.16 2.91
N GLU A 237 5.79 -5.26 3.48
CA GLU A 237 5.81 -5.47 4.93
C GLU A 237 7.25 -5.44 5.49
N ARG A 238 8.17 -6.13 4.82
CA ARG A 238 9.60 -6.09 5.15
C ARG A 238 10.20 -4.68 5.02
N THR A 239 9.83 -3.94 3.98
CA THR A 239 10.34 -2.57 3.77
C THR A 239 9.76 -1.58 4.80
N ARG A 240 8.49 -1.74 5.19
CA ARG A 240 7.87 -0.97 6.26
C ARG A 240 8.56 -1.22 7.61
N GLU A 241 8.88 -2.47 7.93
CA GLU A 241 9.62 -2.80 9.15
C GLU A 241 11.01 -2.16 9.16
N ARG A 242 11.74 -2.22 8.04
CA ARG A 242 13.03 -1.52 7.88
C ARG A 242 12.90 -0.01 8.06
N PHE A 243 11.91 0.61 7.42
CA PHE A 243 11.65 2.05 7.55
C PHE A 243 11.39 2.45 9.01
N THR A 244 10.44 1.78 9.67
CA THR A 244 10.07 2.10 11.05
C THR A 244 11.21 1.84 12.04
N THR A 245 12.01 0.81 11.83
CA THR A 245 13.19 0.50 12.64
C THR A 245 14.26 1.59 12.48
N ALA A 246 14.60 1.95 11.24
CA ALA A 246 15.58 3.00 10.96
C ALA A 246 15.13 4.37 11.49
N ALA A 247 13.85 4.69 11.35
CA ALA A 247 13.27 5.93 11.87
C ALA A 247 13.38 5.99 13.41
N ARG A 248 13.03 4.90 14.12
CA ARG A 248 13.17 4.82 15.59
C ARG A 248 14.62 4.97 16.03
N GLN A 249 15.54 4.27 15.39
CA GLN A 249 16.98 4.37 15.70
C GLN A 249 17.48 5.80 15.53
N THR A 250 17.11 6.46 14.42
CA THR A 250 17.48 7.86 14.13
C THR A 250 16.95 8.83 15.20
N LEU A 251 15.70 8.65 15.63
CA LEU A 251 15.10 9.51 16.65
C LEU A 251 15.69 9.25 18.04
N ALA A 252 16.06 8.00 18.34
CA ALA A 252 16.69 7.64 19.60
C ALA A 252 18.12 8.20 19.70
N SER A 253 18.93 8.06 18.65
CA SER A 253 20.31 8.55 18.59
C SER A 253 20.42 10.07 18.62
N ALA A 254 19.36 10.78 18.23
CA ALA A 254 19.26 12.25 18.32
C ALA A 254 18.86 12.75 19.72
N THR A 255 18.85 11.90 20.75
CA THR A 255 18.64 12.31 22.14
C THR A 255 20.00 12.69 22.74
N PRO A 256 20.22 13.95 23.16
CA PRO A 256 21.43 14.30 23.87
C PRO A 256 21.58 13.42 25.12
N PRO A 257 22.81 13.04 25.52
CA PRO A 257 23.02 12.36 26.79
C PRO A 257 22.45 13.23 27.92
N ALA A 258 21.74 12.60 28.86
CA ALA A 258 21.23 13.30 30.03
C ALA A 258 22.41 13.94 30.79
N PRO A 259 22.28 15.21 31.25
CA PRO A 259 23.32 15.91 31.97
C PRO A 259 23.67 15.24 33.32
#